data_AF-A0A1F9B031-F1
#
_entry.id   AF-A0A1F9B031-F1
#
_cell.length_a   1.000
_cell.length_b   1.000
_cell.length_c   1.000
_cell.angle_alpha   90.00
_cell.angle_beta   90.00
_cell.angle_gamma   90.00
#
_symmetry.space_group_name_H-M   'P 1'
#
loop_
_entity.id
_entity.type
_entity.pdbx_description
1 polymer ?
#
loop_
_entity_poly.entity_id
_entity_poly.type
_entity_poly.pdbx_seq_one_letter_code
_entity_poly.pdbx_strand_id
1 'polypeptide(L)'
;MSLTLSKRADSIVQAEIRVMTIECDKVGGINLAQGVCDVGVPQPVARGAQIAIDDGINCYTRYDGLAELRRAIAQKVRAFNKIEADPETDRSRKCPGKSFLSWRWRGESNTLLFCQRRPCPR
;
A
#
# COMPACT_ATOMS: atom_id res chain seq x y z
N MET A 1 -31.61 4.70 20.78
CA MET A 1 -31.50 4.03 19.46
C MET A 1 -30.42 2.96 19.57
N SER A 2 -30.70 1.71 19.21
CA SER A 2 -29.70 0.65 19.19
C SER A 2 -28.89 0.69 17.89
N LEU A 3 -27.58 0.46 18.00
CA LEU A 3 -26.72 0.27 16.83
C LEU A 3 -27.00 -1.12 16.25
N THR A 4 -27.29 -1.21 14.96
CA THR A 4 -27.50 -2.47 14.24
C THR A 4 -26.52 -2.60 13.09
N LEU A 5 -26.10 -3.84 12.81
CA LEU A 5 -25.20 -4.13 11.70
C LEU A 5 -25.95 -4.09 10.36
N SER A 6 -25.24 -3.71 9.30
CA SER A 6 -25.79 -3.77 7.94
C SER A 6 -25.86 -5.21 7.45
N LYS A 7 -26.86 -5.53 6.61
CA LYS A 7 -27.02 -6.87 5.98
C LYS A 7 -25.77 -7.38 5.24
N ARG A 8 -24.89 -6.48 4.77
CA ARG A 8 -23.63 -6.85 4.11
C ARG A 8 -22.59 -7.42 5.08
N ALA A 9 -22.68 -7.05 6.36
CA ALA A 9 -21.77 -7.50 7.40
C ALA A 9 -22.19 -8.84 8.02
N ASP A 10 -23.39 -9.35 7.71
CA ASP A 10 -23.94 -10.58 8.31
C ASP A 10 -23.05 -11.81 8.08
N SER A 11 -22.27 -11.85 7.00
CA SER A 11 -21.35 -12.95 6.69
C SER A 11 -19.91 -12.72 7.15
N ILE A 12 -19.60 -11.59 7.78
CA ILE A 12 -18.25 -11.29 8.26
C ILE A 12 -18.06 -11.94 9.62
N VAL A 13 -17.21 -12.97 9.66
CA VAL A 13 -16.80 -13.65 10.90
C VAL A 13 -15.37 -13.26 11.27
N GLN A 14 -14.98 -13.53 12.52
CA GLN A 14 -13.61 -13.29 12.97
C GLN A 14 -12.62 -14.12 12.15
N ALA A 15 -11.58 -13.46 11.64
CA ALA A 15 -10.52 -14.14 10.88
C ALA A 15 -9.73 -15.09 11.78
N GLU A 16 -9.63 -16.35 11.37
CA GLU A 16 -8.91 -17.43 12.09
C GLU A 16 -7.44 -17.08 12.35
N ILE A 17 -6.81 -16.30 11.46
CA ILE A 17 -5.43 -15.81 11.60
C ILE A 17 -5.22 -15.12 12.95
N ARG A 18 -6.22 -14.38 13.46
CA ARG A 18 -6.13 -13.69 14.76
C ARG A 18 -6.14 -14.67 15.93
N VAL A 19 -6.92 -15.74 15.83
CA VAL A 19 -6.98 -16.79 16.85
C VAL A 19 -5.65 -17.54 16.86
N MET A 20 -5.14 -17.88 15.68
CA MET A 20 -3.89 -18.63 15.54
C MET A 20 -2.68 -17.87 16.10
N THR A 21 -2.60 -16.54 15.92
CA THR A 21 -1.55 -15.74 16.57
C THR A 21 -1.58 -15.90 18.09
N ILE A 22 -2.75 -15.76 18.71
CA ILE A 22 -2.90 -15.88 20.17
C ILE A 22 -2.55 -17.28 20.67
N GLU A 23 -2.99 -18.32 19.96
CA GLU A 23 -2.69 -19.71 20.36
C GLU A 23 -1.22 -20.07 20.16
N CYS A 24 -0.58 -19.62 19.07
CA CYS A 24 0.86 -19.78 18.86
C CYS A 24 1.68 -19.08 19.96
N ASP A 25 1.30 -17.86 20.33
CA ASP A 25 2.00 -17.09 21.37
C ASP A 25 1.92 -17.78 22.74
N LYS A 26 0.76 -18.36 23.09
CA LYS A 26 0.58 -19.11 24.36
C LYS A 26 1.52 -20.30 24.50
N VAL A 27 1.83 -20.97 23.40
CA VAL A 27 2.70 -22.16 23.40
C VAL A 27 4.15 -21.82 23.07
N GLY A 28 4.49 -20.54 22.85
CA GLY A 28 5.81 -20.12 22.39
C GLY A 28 6.17 -20.70 21.01
N GLY A 29 5.16 -20.97 20.18
CA GLY A 29 5.31 -21.60 18.88
C GLY A 29 5.80 -20.62 17.81
N ILE A 30 6.48 -21.14 16.78
CA ILE A 30 6.90 -20.35 15.63
C ILE A 30 5.73 -20.21 14.66
N ASN A 31 5.22 -18.98 14.50
CA ASN A 31 4.08 -18.70 13.64
C ASN A 31 4.51 -18.39 12.19
N LEU A 32 4.51 -19.41 11.33
CA LEU A 32 4.83 -19.26 9.90
C LEU A 32 3.67 -18.69 9.07
N ALA A 33 2.48 -18.49 9.66
CA ALA A 33 1.31 -17.91 8.98
C ALA A 33 1.29 -16.38 9.03
N GLN A 34 2.13 -15.76 9.87
CA GLN A 34 2.16 -14.31 10.02
C GLN A 34 2.96 -13.66 8.89
N GLY A 35 2.31 -12.82 8.09
CA GLY A 35 2.93 -12.07 6.99
C GLY A 35 3.76 -10.86 7.43
N VAL A 36 4.35 -10.87 8.63
CA VAL A 36 5.18 -9.78 9.15
C VAL A 36 6.65 -10.16 8.96
N CYS A 37 7.47 -9.19 8.54
CA CYS A 37 8.90 -9.40 8.39
C CYS A 37 9.63 -9.06 9.69
N ASP A 38 10.49 -9.97 10.16
CA ASP A 38 11.34 -9.75 11.35
C ASP A 38 12.58 -8.89 11.06
N VAL A 39 12.85 -8.60 9.77
CA VAL A 39 13.98 -7.77 9.36
C VAL A 39 13.71 -6.32 9.74
N GLY A 40 14.66 -5.71 10.46
CA GLY A 40 14.58 -4.31 10.84
C GLY A 40 14.42 -3.36 9.64
N VAL A 41 13.77 -2.22 9.89
CA VAL A 41 13.59 -1.17 8.88
C VAL A 41 14.97 -0.69 8.38
N PRO A 42 15.17 -0.53 7.05
CA PRO A 42 16.42 0.00 6.52
C PRO A 42 16.79 1.35 7.15
N GLN A 43 18.05 1.46 7.60
CA GLN A 43 18.56 2.63 8.30
C GLN A 43 18.29 3.99 7.63
N PRO A 44 18.40 4.13 6.29
CA PRO A 44 18.07 5.39 5.62
C PRO A 44 16.60 5.81 5.79
N VAL A 45 15.68 4.84 5.84
CA VAL A 45 14.24 5.10 6.02
C VAL A 45 13.96 5.51 7.45
N ALA A 46 14.53 4.81 8.43
CA ALA A 46 14.37 5.13 9.84
C ALA A 46 14.88 6.54 10.17
N ARG A 47 16.08 6.91 9.69
CA ARG A 47 16.64 8.25 9.89
C ARG A 47 15.85 9.34 9.17
N GLY A 48 15.40 9.08 7.94
CA GLY A 48 14.57 10.03 7.20
C GLY A 48 13.26 10.34 7.94
N ALA A 49 12.64 9.32 8.54
CA ALA A 49 11.44 9.50 9.36
C ALA A 49 11.73 10.30 10.65
N GLN A 50 12.85 10.04 11.33
CA GLN A 50 13.26 10.79 12.52
C GLN A 50 13.45 12.28 12.20
N ILE A 51 14.21 12.59 11.15
CA ILE A 51 14.45 13.97 10.71
C ILE A 51 13.12 14.67 10.39
N ALA A 52 12.21 14.02 9.67
CA ALA A 52 10.91 14.62 9.35
C ALA A 52 10.05 14.92 10.59
N ILE A 53 10.16 14.09 11.63
CA ILE A 53 9.50 14.32 12.92
C ILE A 53 10.13 15.52 13.63
N ASP A 54 11.47 15.56 13.70
CA ASP A 54 12.22 16.63 14.35
C ASP A 54 11.99 18.00 13.66
N ASP A 55 11.86 17.99 12.33
CA ASP A 55 11.54 19.16 11.51
C ASP A 55 10.06 19.58 11.59
N GLY A 56 9.23 18.83 12.31
CA GLY A 56 7.81 19.14 12.50
C GLY A 56 6.94 18.91 11.27
N ILE A 57 7.34 18.04 10.34
CA ILE A 57 6.58 17.70 9.13
C ILE A 57 5.45 16.72 9.49
N ASN A 58 4.37 17.24 10.06
CA ASN A 58 3.22 16.46 10.55
C ASN A 58 1.85 16.91 9.98
N CYS A 59 1.87 17.80 8.99
CA CYS A 59 0.67 18.29 8.31
C CYS A 59 0.26 17.37 7.15
N TYR A 60 -1.04 17.37 6.82
CA TYR A 60 -1.54 16.66 5.65
C TYR A 60 -0.86 17.13 4.37
N THR A 61 -0.49 16.16 3.54
CA THR A 61 0.03 16.40 2.20
C THR A 61 -1.12 16.67 1.22
N ARG A 62 -0.79 17.04 -0.03
CA ARG A 62 -1.76 17.01 -1.12
C ARG A 62 -2.38 15.61 -1.25
N TYR A 63 -3.59 15.50 -1.79
CA TYR A 63 -4.34 14.23 -1.89
C TYR A 63 -3.62 13.14 -2.69
N ASP A 64 -2.71 13.50 -3.57
CA ASP A 64 -1.88 12.61 -4.39
C ASP A 64 -0.44 12.48 -3.86
N GLY A 65 -0.15 13.05 -2.68
CA GLY A 65 1.12 12.90 -1.96
C GLY A 65 2.19 13.94 -2.28
N LEU A 66 3.31 13.81 -1.58
CA LEU A 66 4.48 14.70 -1.70
C LEU A 66 5.08 14.64 -3.11
N ALA A 67 5.40 15.80 -3.68
CA ALA A 67 5.97 15.90 -5.02
C ALA A 67 7.33 15.17 -5.13
N GLU A 68 8.16 15.28 -4.10
CA GLU A 68 9.44 14.56 -4.00
C GLU A 68 9.25 13.03 -4.04
N LEU A 69 8.26 12.51 -3.30
CA LEU A 69 7.98 11.08 -3.25
C LEU A 69 7.45 10.58 -4.59
N ARG A 70 6.54 11.32 -5.23
CA ARG A 70 6.03 10.98 -6.57
C ARG A 70 7.15 10.90 -7.61
N ARG A 71 8.07 11.87 -7.61
CA ARG A 71 9.23 11.87 -8.53
C ARG A 71 10.18 10.71 -8.25
N ALA A 72 10.49 10.42 -6.98
CA ALA A 72 11.33 9.29 -6.60
C ALA A 72 10.73 7.94 -7.02
N ILE A 73 9.41 7.78 -6.88
CA ILE A 73 8.70 6.58 -7.34
C ILE A 73 8.78 6.46 -8.87
N ALA A 74 8.48 7.53 -9.62
CA ALA A 74 8.56 7.53 -11.08
C ALA A 74 9.96 7.14 -11.59
N GLN A 75 11.01 7.66 -10.95
CA GLN A 75 12.39 7.30 -11.25
C GLN A 75 12.69 5.82 -10.96
N LYS A 76 12.30 5.31 -9.78
CA LYS A 76 12.47 3.89 -9.42
C LYS A 76 11.77 2.97 -10.40
N VAL A 77 10.52 3.27 -10.73
CA VAL A 77 9.69 2.49 -11.66
C VAL A 77 10.29 2.52 -13.08
N ARG A 78 10.81 3.66 -13.53
CA ARG A 78 11.53 3.74 -14.80
C ARG A 78 12.81 2.90 -14.79
N ALA A 79 13.61 2.99 -13.74
CA ALA A 79 14.89 2.28 -13.64
C ALA A 79 14.71 0.75 -13.59
N PHE A 80 13.81 0.28 -12.71
CA PHE A 80 13.61 -1.14 -12.41
C PHE A 80 12.60 -1.80 -13.35
N ASN A 81 11.43 -1.20 -13.55
CA ASN A 81 10.34 -1.79 -14.33
C ASN A 81 10.33 -1.36 -15.80
N LYS A 82 11.14 -0.36 -16.19
CA LYS A 82 11.18 0.24 -17.54
C LYS A 82 9.83 0.87 -17.95
N ILE A 83 9.07 1.36 -16.97
CA ILE A 83 7.79 2.04 -17.20
C ILE A 83 8.02 3.55 -17.03
N GLU A 84 7.62 4.33 -18.03
CA GLU A 84 7.63 5.79 -17.95
C GLU A 84 6.32 6.28 -17.29
N ALA A 85 6.41 6.68 -16.03
CA ALA A 85 5.32 7.29 -15.27
C ALA A 85 5.52 8.80 -15.17
N ASP A 86 4.49 9.59 -15.48
CA ASP A 86 4.48 11.02 -15.18
C ASP A 86 4.26 11.20 -13.66
N PRO A 87 5.13 11.95 -12.95
CA PRO A 87 4.92 12.19 -11.52
C PRO A 87 3.73 13.14 -11.24
N GLU A 88 3.36 14.04 -12.15
CA GLU A 88 2.29 15.04 -11.94
C GLU A 88 0.91 14.58 -12.42
N THR A 89 0.85 13.57 -13.29
CA THR A 89 -0.41 12.96 -13.72
C THR A 89 -0.37 11.44 -13.53
N ASP A 90 -1.50 10.83 -13.17
CA ASP A 90 -1.66 9.36 -13.07
C ASP A 90 -1.56 8.63 -14.43
N ARG A 91 -0.80 9.18 -15.39
CA ARG A 91 -0.65 8.64 -16.74
C ARG A 91 0.78 8.15 -16.94
N SER A 92 0.94 6.83 -16.98
CA SER A 92 2.14 6.24 -17.54
C SER A 92 2.06 6.20 -19.06
N ARG A 93 3.12 6.57 -19.78
CA ARG A 93 3.20 6.38 -21.23
C ARG A 93 3.25 4.87 -21.52
N LYS A 94 2.30 4.39 -22.32
CA LYS A 94 2.11 2.95 -22.60
C LYS A 94 3.34 2.37 -23.31
N CYS A 95 3.94 1.31 -22.76
CA CYS A 95 4.87 0.47 -23.52
C CYS A 95 4.09 -0.25 -24.65
N PRO A 96 4.64 -0.37 -25.88
CA PRO A 96 4.04 -1.24 -26.88
C PRO A 96 4.04 -2.68 -26.34
N GLY A 97 2.86 -3.31 -26.26
CA GLY A 97 2.71 -4.71 -25.82
C GLY A 97 2.34 -4.94 -24.35
N LYS A 98 2.16 -3.92 -23.51
CA LYS A 98 1.68 -4.07 -22.12
C LYS A 98 0.39 -3.27 -21.87
N SER A 99 -0.59 -3.90 -21.21
CA SER A 99 -1.85 -3.24 -20.84
C SER A 99 -1.57 -2.06 -19.89
N PHE A 100 -2.28 -0.95 -20.11
CA PHE A 100 -2.17 0.29 -19.33
C PHE A 100 -2.53 0.05 -17.85
N LEU A 101 -1.66 0.51 -16.94
CA LEU A 101 -1.92 0.56 -15.50
C LEU A 101 -2.33 1.99 -15.12
N SER A 102 -3.56 2.21 -14.66
CA SER A 102 -3.92 3.43 -13.93
C SER A 102 -3.71 3.21 -12.44
N TRP A 103 -3.00 4.10 -11.77
CA TRP A 103 -2.71 3.98 -10.33
C TRP A 103 -3.76 4.75 -9.54
N ARG A 104 -4.95 4.16 -9.40
CA ARG A 104 -6.00 4.73 -8.55
C ARG A 104 -5.88 4.20 -7.13
N TRP A 105 -5.55 5.07 -6.19
CA TRP A 105 -5.74 4.79 -4.76
C TRP A 105 -7.24 4.64 -4.50
N ARG A 106 -7.68 3.40 -4.22
CA ARG A 106 -8.99 3.11 -3.64
C ARG A 106 -8.71 2.64 -2.21
N GLY A 107 -9.05 3.46 -1.24
CA GLY A 107 -8.75 3.28 0.18
C GLY A 107 -9.54 2.16 0.85
N GLU A 108 -9.41 0.93 0.36
CA GLU A 108 -9.94 -0.26 1.01
C GLU A 108 -8.84 -1.33 1.03
N SER A 109 -8.23 -1.49 2.21
CA SER A 109 -7.28 -2.56 2.60
C SER A 109 -5.79 -2.30 2.33
N ASN A 110 -5.01 -2.41 3.40
CA ASN A 110 -3.55 -2.37 3.46
C ASN A 110 -2.92 -3.18 2.31
N THR A 111 -2.16 -2.48 1.46
CA THR A 111 -1.30 -3.02 0.40
C THR A 111 -1.97 -3.99 -0.58
N LEU A 112 -2.86 -3.48 -1.44
CA LEU A 112 -3.21 -4.16 -2.69
C LEU A 112 -3.19 -3.19 -3.88
N LEU A 113 -2.10 -3.26 -4.64
CA LEU A 113 -2.01 -2.74 -6.00
C LEU A 113 -2.87 -3.62 -6.92
N PHE A 114 -4.16 -3.29 -7.02
CA PHE A 114 -5.06 -4.03 -7.90
C PHE A 114 -4.91 -3.59 -9.36
N CYS A 115 -4.43 -4.51 -10.20
CA CYS A 115 -4.41 -4.40 -11.66
C CYS A 115 -5.84 -4.55 -12.21
N GLN A 116 -6.59 -3.45 -12.35
CA GLN A 116 -7.85 -3.48 -13.10
C GLN A 116 -7.58 -3.27 -14.59
N ARG A 117 -7.73 -4.33 -15.38
CA ARG A 117 -7.81 -4.24 -16.85
C ARG A 117 -9.06 -3.43 -17.22
N ARG A 118 -8.88 -2.19 -17.68
CA ARG A 118 -9.97 -1.48 -18.36
C ARG A 118 -9.90 -1.73 -19.86
N PRO A 119 -11.02 -2.03 -20.54
CA PRO A 119 -11.08 -2.00 -22.00
C PRO A 119 -10.87 -0.56 -22.49
N CYS A 120 -10.12 -0.42 -23.57
CA CYS A 120 -9.83 0.87 -24.19
C CYS A 120 -11.10 1.41 -24.86
N PRO A 121 -11.52 2.67 -24.61
CA PRO A 121 -12.43 3.34 -25.52
C PRO A 121 -11.68 3.58 -26.85
N ARG A 122 -12.37 3.35 -27.97
CA ARG A 122 -11.87 3.65 -29.32
C ARG A 122 -11.71 5.14 -29.52
#